data_AF-A0A9D3UWL2-F1
#
_entry.id   AF-A0A9D3UWL2-F1
#
_cell.length_a   1.000
_cell.length_b   1.000
_cell.length_c   1.000
_cell.angle_alpha   90.00
_cell.angle_beta   90.00
_cell.angle_gamma   90.00
#
_symmetry.space_group_name_H-M   'P 1'
#
loop_
_entity.id
_entity.type
_entity.pdbx_description
1 polymer ?
#
loop_
_entity_poly.entity_id
_entity_poly.type
_entity_poly.pdbx_seq_one_letter_code
_entity_poly.pdbx_strand_id
1 'polypeptide(L)'
;MITIRKCENLKCLFPITLAHGDIPELYRLELENITQLEQVFGGEDMGEDEEKVIHLPQLSNLVLSKLPNLVSFSPAGYHFVFPSLVKLEVTYCPDITTRFSVDSENSVHAKTQASQSVDEIIVEESTTAQETAWPIGSDINWRSEGGVECSIQ
;
A
#
# COMPACT_ATOMS: atom_id res chain seq x y z
N MET A 1 -4.22 8.76 13.44
CA MET A 1 -3.36 9.40 12.43
C MET A 1 -1.91 9.13 12.78
N ILE A 2 -1.09 8.74 11.81
CA ILE A 2 0.36 8.58 11.97
C ILE A 2 1.06 9.42 10.91
N THR A 3 1.97 10.26 11.36
CA THR A 3 2.80 11.10 10.49
C THR A 3 4.23 11.03 10.98
N ILE A 4 5.14 10.55 10.13
CA ILE A 4 6.55 10.43 10.46
C ILE A 4 7.35 11.14 9.38
N ARG A 5 8.23 12.05 9.82
CA ARG A 5 9.08 12.82 8.92
C ARG A 5 10.53 12.76 9.39
N LYS A 6 11.48 12.67 8.45
CA LYS A 6 12.93 12.80 8.75
C LYS A 6 13.42 11.83 9.83
N CYS A 7 12.88 10.62 9.86
CA CYS A 7 13.33 9.59 10.79
C CYS A 7 14.43 8.77 10.13
N GLU A 8 15.62 8.77 10.71
CA GLU A 8 16.78 8.15 10.06
C GLU A 8 16.91 6.67 10.36
N ASN A 9 16.32 6.14 11.46
CA ASN A 9 16.55 4.76 11.90
C ASN A 9 15.35 3.83 11.72
N LEU A 10 14.24 4.33 11.15
CA LEU A 10 13.03 3.55 10.98
C LEU A 10 13.16 2.67 9.73
N LYS A 11 13.28 1.36 9.92
CA LYS A 11 13.34 0.37 8.83
C LYS A 11 11.99 -0.23 8.45
N CYS A 12 11.13 -0.42 9.45
CA CYS A 12 9.79 -0.94 9.31
C CYS A 12 8.87 -0.19 10.27
N LEU A 13 7.67 0.18 9.83
CA LEU A 13 6.72 0.91 10.67
C LEU A 13 5.87 -0.02 11.52
N PHE A 14 5.31 -1.06 10.92
CA PHE A 14 4.41 -2.00 11.59
C PHE A 14 4.89 -3.44 11.43
N PRO A 15 4.90 -4.25 12.51
CA PRO A 15 4.92 -5.69 12.37
C PRO A 15 3.73 -6.18 11.52
N ILE A 16 3.98 -7.08 10.58
CA ILE A 16 2.93 -7.65 9.72
C ILE A 16 1.85 -8.37 10.53
N THR A 17 2.19 -8.90 11.71
CA THR A 17 1.26 -9.53 12.64
C THR A 17 0.14 -8.60 13.11
N LEU A 18 0.37 -7.28 13.17
CA LEU A 18 -0.69 -6.33 13.51
C LEU A 18 -1.78 -6.28 12.44
N ALA A 19 -1.43 -6.52 11.18
CA ALA A 19 -2.36 -6.47 10.04
C ALA A 19 -3.53 -7.42 10.18
N HIS A 20 -3.37 -8.50 10.93
CA HIS A 20 -4.38 -9.56 11.09
C HIS A 20 -5.44 -9.27 12.17
N GLY A 21 -5.30 -8.23 13.00
CA GLY A 21 -6.31 -7.97 14.03
C GLY A 21 -6.14 -6.74 14.93
N ASP A 22 -4.96 -6.12 14.95
CA ASP A 22 -4.62 -5.08 15.93
C ASP A 22 -4.18 -3.76 15.29
N ILE A 23 -4.50 -3.50 14.01
CA ILE A 23 -4.22 -2.18 13.44
C ILE A 23 -5.14 -1.15 14.12
N PRO A 24 -4.59 -0.16 14.83
CA PRO A 24 -5.39 0.93 15.40
C PRO A 24 -6.15 1.64 14.28
N GLU A 25 -7.33 2.20 14.57
CA GLU A 25 -8.13 2.95 13.59
C GLU A 25 -7.28 4.01 12.87
N LEU A 26 -6.73 3.63 11.71
CA LEU A 26 -5.71 4.39 11.03
C LEU A 26 -6.37 5.21 9.94
N TYR A 27 -6.78 6.43 10.30
CA TYR A 27 -7.42 7.34 9.36
C TYR A 27 -6.48 7.94 8.32
N ARG A 28 -5.20 8.12 8.68
CA ARG A 28 -4.19 8.78 7.85
C ARG A 28 -2.80 8.25 8.18
N LEU A 29 -2.04 7.94 7.14
CA LEU A 29 -0.65 7.52 7.19
C LEU A 29 0.18 8.40 6.25
N GLU A 30 1.11 9.18 6.81
CA GLU A 30 2.02 10.05 6.06
C GLU A 30 3.47 9.77 6.45
N LEU A 31 4.26 9.27 5.50
CA LEU A 31 5.68 8.97 5.67
C LEU A 31 6.48 9.81 4.69
N GLU A 32 7.33 10.70 5.21
CA GLU A 32 8.07 11.66 4.39
C GLU A 32 9.55 11.72 4.76
N ASN A 33 10.42 11.61 3.76
CA ASN A 33 11.87 11.77 3.92
C ASN A 33 12.46 10.84 5.00
N ILE A 34 12.13 9.55 4.94
CA ILE A 34 12.60 8.51 5.84
C ILE A 34 13.56 7.63 5.05
N THR A 35 14.85 7.84 5.23
CA THR A 35 15.87 7.27 4.34
C THR A 35 16.12 5.80 4.59
N GLN A 36 15.88 5.26 5.79
CA GLN A 36 16.11 3.83 6.09
C GLN A 36 14.84 2.97 6.00
N LEU A 37 13.68 3.52 5.63
CA LEU A 37 12.45 2.73 5.58
C LEU A 37 12.48 1.76 4.41
N GLU A 38 12.45 0.46 4.71
CA GLU A 38 12.47 -0.63 3.73
C GLU A 38 11.05 -1.14 3.46
N GLN A 39 10.19 -1.20 4.50
CA GLN A 39 8.80 -1.63 4.39
C GLN A 39 7.86 -0.82 5.28
N VAL A 40 6.59 -0.65 4.88
CA VAL A 40 5.56 -0.06 5.76
C VAL A 40 5.09 -1.09 6.79
N PHE A 41 4.64 -2.25 6.31
CA PHE A 41 4.42 -3.45 7.11
C PHE A 41 5.51 -4.46 6.80
N GLY A 42 6.11 -5.05 7.82
CA GLY A 42 7.24 -5.96 7.63
C GLY A 42 7.36 -7.01 8.73
N GLY A 43 8.24 -7.97 8.50
CA GLY A 43 8.40 -9.16 9.34
C GLY A 43 8.16 -10.44 8.55
N GLU A 44 8.58 -11.55 9.15
CA GLU A 44 8.36 -12.89 8.60
C GLU A 44 6.95 -13.34 8.98
N ASP A 45 6.15 -13.69 7.98
CA ASP A 45 4.94 -14.46 8.19
C ASP A 45 5.15 -15.87 7.62
N MET A 46 4.87 -16.86 8.45
CA MET A 46 5.12 -18.27 8.19
C MET A 46 3.89 -18.97 7.55
N GLY A 47 2.86 -18.19 7.21
CA GLY A 47 1.62 -18.70 6.62
C GLY A 47 1.73 -19.01 5.12
N GLU A 48 1.06 -20.08 4.73
CA GLU A 48 0.96 -20.76 3.42
C GLU A 48 0.92 -19.86 2.17
N ASP A 49 1.24 -20.46 1.01
CA ASP A 49 1.39 -19.88 -0.35
C ASP A 49 0.15 -19.12 -0.90
N GLU A 50 -0.87 -18.89 -0.08
CA GLU A 50 -2.09 -18.18 -0.46
C GLU A 50 -1.99 -16.67 -0.21
N GLU A 51 -2.64 -15.89 -1.07
CA GLU A 51 -2.72 -14.44 -0.92
C GLU A 51 -3.49 -14.06 0.34
N LYS A 52 -2.89 -13.18 1.17
CA LYS A 52 -3.48 -12.68 2.41
C LYS A 52 -4.05 -11.28 2.18
N VAL A 53 -5.37 -11.17 2.19
CA VAL A 53 -6.07 -9.89 1.99
C VAL A 53 -6.30 -9.20 3.33
N ILE A 54 -5.81 -7.95 3.44
CA ILE A 54 -5.95 -7.09 4.62
C ILE A 54 -6.76 -5.85 4.25
N HIS A 55 -7.77 -5.52 5.05
CA HIS A 55 -8.56 -4.31 4.86
C HIS A 55 -8.18 -3.24 5.88
N LEU A 56 -7.90 -2.01 5.43
CA LEU A 56 -7.84 -0.81 6.28
C LEU A 56 -9.03 0.09 5.96
N PRO A 57 -10.22 -0.22 6.48
CA PRO A 57 -11.46 0.42 6.03
C PRO A 57 -11.57 1.89 6.39
N GLN A 58 -10.77 2.39 7.33
CA GLN A 58 -10.79 3.79 7.78
C GLN A 58 -9.69 4.65 7.15
N LEU A 59 -8.73 4.04 6.43
CA LEU A 59 -7.61 4.80 5.87
C LEU A 59 -8.10 5.68 4.72
N SER A 60 -8.05 7.00 4.96
CA SER A 60 -8.51 8.03 4.01
C SER A 60 -7.35 8.70 3.26
N ASN A 61 -6.17 8.76 3.88
CA ASN A 61 -4.98 9.39 3.29
C ASN A 61 -3.77 8.46 3.44
N LEU A 62 -3.15 8.10 2.32
CA LEU A 62 -1.87 7.42 2.27
C LEU A 62 -0.87 8.28 1.49
N VAL A 63 0.19 8.72 2.17
CA VAL A 63 1.28 9.50 1.57
C VAL A 63 2.60 8.81 1.86
N LEU A 64 3.31 8.44 0.80
CA LEU A 64 4.64 7.84 0.81
C LEU A 64 5.54 8.72 -0.05
N SER A 65 6.35 9.59 0.56
CA SER A 65 7.13 10.58 -0.19
C SER A 65 8.60 10.62 0.22
N LYS A 66 9.51 10.64 -0.76
CA LYS A 66 10.97 10.70 -0.54
C LYS A 66 11.44 9.56 0.36
N LEU A 67 11.10 8.33 -0.03
CA LEU A 67 11.46 7.11 0.68
C LEU A 67 12.41 6.31 -0.22
N PRO A 68 13.69 6.72 -0.31
CA PRO A 68 14.60 6.21 -1.33
C PRO A 68 14.90 4.72 -1.23
N ASN A 69 14.74 4.12 -0.05
CA ASN A 69 15.00 2.70 0.20
C ASN A 69 13.72 1.87 0.43
N LEU A 70 12.52 2.46 0.18
CA LEU A 70 11.26 1.74 0.36
C LEU A 70 11.09 0.70 -0.75
N VAL A 71 11.14 -0.58 -0.38
CA VAL A 71 11.04 -1.72 -1.31
C VAL A 71 9.60 -2.15 -1.51
N SER A 72 8.78 -2.18 -0.46
CA SER A 72 7.37 -2.58 -0.56
C SER A 72 6.51 -2.03 0.58
N PHE A 73 5.20 -1.99 0.37
CA PHE A 73 4.22 -1.68 1.41
C PHE A 73 4.11 -2.81 2.44
N SER A 74 4.23 -4.06 1.99
CA SER A 74 4.07 -5.27 2.80
C SER A 74 4.96 -6.40 2.25
N PRO A 75 5.16 -7.50 3.00
CA PRO A 75 5.80 -8.70 2.46
C PRO A 75 5.07 -9.24 1.23
N ALA A 76 5.77 -10.07 0.45
CA ALA A 76 5.20 -10.81 -0.67
C ALA A 76 3.98 -11.65 -0.25
N GLY A 77 2.98 -11.74 -1.12
CA GLY A 77 1.73 -12.49 -0.88
C GLY A 77 0.69 -11.72 -0.07
N TYR A 78 0.97 -10.47 0.31
CA TYR A 78 0.00 -9.60 0.97
C TYR A 78 -0.67 -8.65 -0.02
N HIS A 79 -1.98 -8.50 0.16
CA HIS A 79 -2.84 -7.59 -0.58
C HIS A 79 -3.59 -6.69 0.40
N PHE A 80 -3.24 -5.40 0.43
CA PHE A 80 -3.96 -4.41 1.21
C PHE A 80 -5.05 -3.74 0.38
N VAL A 81 -6.24 -3.58 0.98
CA VAL A 81 -7.41 -2.92 0.38
C VAL A 81 -7.82 -1.72 1.24
N PHE A 82 -7.98 -0.56 0.60
CA PHE A 82 -8.32 0.72 1.21
C PHE A 82 -9.65 1.25 0.62
N PRO A 83 -10.81 0.78 1.12
CA PRO A 83 -12.10 1.14 0.53
C PRO A 83 -12.52 2.60 0.77
N SER A 84 -11.91 3.28 1.74
CA SER A 84 -12.24 4.68 2.09
C SER A 84 -11.15 5.68 1.68
N LEU A 85 -10.17 5.26 0.86
CA LEU A 85 -9.03 6.12 0.51
C LEU A 85 -9.50 7.26 -0.40
N VAL A 86 -9.24 8.50 0.01
CA VAL A 86 -9.54 9.71 -0.78
C VAL A 86 -8.29 10.35 -1.37
N LYS A 87 -7.10 10.00 -0.86
CA LYS A 87 -5.81 10.47 -1.37
C LYS A 87 -4.77 9.36 -1.30
N LEU A 88 -4.17 9.06 -2.45
CA LEU A 88 -2.95 8.27 -2.58
C LEU A 88 -1.86 9.16 -3.18
N GLU A 89 -0.73 9.27 -2.49
CA GLU A 89 0.46 9.91 -2.99
C GLU A 89 1.66 8.99 -2.79
N VAL A 90 2.34 8.64 -3.87
CA VAL A 90 3.61 7.90 -3.86
C VAL A 90 4.58 8.68 -4.71
N THR A 91 5.56 9.36 -4.12
CA THR A 91 6.48 10.23 -4.87
C THR A 91 7.91 10.06 -4.42
N TYR A 92 8.85 9.98 -5.36
CA TYR A 92 10.27 9.80 -5.06
C TYR A 92 10.55 8.52 -4.22
N CYS A 93 9.94 7.41 -4.63
CA CYS A 93 10.12 6.07 -4.06
C CYS A 93 10.60 5.11 -5.18
N PRO A 94 11.86 5.24 -5.64
CA PRO A 94 12.32 4.63 -6.90
C PRO A 94 12.33 3.10 -6.88
N ASP A 95 12.53 2.48 -5.72
CA ASP A 95 12.70 1.03 -5.58
C ASP A 95 11.42 0.30 -5.15
N ILE A 96 10.28 1.01 -5.08
CA ILE A 96 9.02 0.41 -4.62
C ILE A 96 8.48 -0.59 -5.64
N THR A 97 8.20 -1.80 -5.18
CA THR A 97 7.69 -2.92 -5.99
C THR A 97 6.20 -3.19 -5.80
N THR A 98 5.57 -2.51 -4.84
CA THR A 98 4.13 -2.63 -4.60
C THR A 98 3.34 -2.10 -5.79
N ARG A 99 2.43 -2.94 -6.29
CA ARG A 99 1.45 -2.58 -7.31
C ARG A 99 0.29 -1.85 -6.65
N PHE A 100 0.08 -0.60 -7.05
CA PHE A 100 -1.09 0.17 -6.68
C PHE A 100 -2.11 0.16 -7.82
N SER A 101 -3.38 0.00 -7.46
CA SER A 101 -4.50 0.15 -8.40
C SER A 101 -5.76 0.64 -7.72
N VAL A 102 -6.73 1.09 -8.52
CA VAL A 102 -8.09 1.43 -8.07
C VAL A 102 -9.07 0.56 -8.84
N ASP A 103 -9.94 -0.15 -8.13
CA ASP A 103 -10.98 -1.00 -8.73
C ASP A 103 -12.26 -0.22 -9.09
N SER A 104 -13.26 -0.93 -9.64
CA SER A 104 -14.56 -0.34 -9.99
C SER A 104 -15.38 0.13 -8.80
N GLU A 105 -15.08 -0.35 -7.58
CA GLU A 105 -15.73 0.08 -6.34
C GLU A 105 -15.02 1.29 -5.71
N ASN A 106 -14.04 1.87 -6.42
CA ASN A 106 -13.19 2.97 -5.97
C ASN A 106 -12.39 2.61 -4.70
N SER A 107 -12.13 1.31 -4.48
CA SER A 107 -11.19 0.83 -3.49
C SER A 107 -9.78 0.92 -4.05
N VAL A 108 -8.83 1.36 -3.22
CA VAL A 108 -7.41 1.37 -3.60
C VAL A 108 -6.74 0.09 -3.11
N HIS A 109 -5.94 -0.53 -3.96
CA HIS A 109 -5.25 -1.78 -3.71
C HIS A 109 -3.75 -1.51 -3.61
N ALA A 110 -3.06 -2.18 -2.69
CA ALA A 110 -1.61 -2.25 -2.61
C ALA A 110 -1.20 -3.71 -2.51
N LYS A 111 -0.67 -4.26 -3.60
CA LYS A 111 -0.31 -5.68 -3.71
C LYS A 111 1.18 -5.83 -3.89
N THR A 112 1.81 -6.63 -3.02
CA THR A 112 3.20 -7.04 -3.18
C THR A 112 3.20 -8.49 -3.63
N GLN A 113 3.49 -8.73 -4.91
CA GLN A 113 3.54 -10.10 -5.41
C GLN A 113 4.76 -10.84 -4.86
N ALA A 114 4.59 -12.13 -4.56
CA ALA A 114 5.72 -13.02 -4.43
C ALA A 114 6.42 -13.12 -5.79
N SER A 115 7.75 -13.06 -5.79
CA SER A 115 8.55 -13.43 -6.95
C SER A 115 8.29 -14.90 -7.25
N GLN A 116 7.36 -15.19 -8.14
CA GLN A 116 7.28 -16.48 -8.80
C GLN A 116 7.70 -16.29 -10.26
N SER A 117 8.55 -17.22 -10.66
CA SER A 117 9.32 -17.34 -11.90
C SER A 117 8.51 -17.09 -13.17
N VAL A 118 9.24 -16.63 -14.20
CA VAL A 118 8.92 -16.80 -15.61
C VAL A 118 8.24 -18.15 -15.88
N ASP A 119 6.93 -18.15 -16.10
CA ASP A 119 6.26 -19.02 -17.06
C ASP A 119 4.89 -18.40 -17.40
N GLU A 120 4.76 -18.09 -18.68
CA GLU A 120 3.57 -17.64 -19.38
C GLU A 120 2.52 -18.76 -19.37
N ILE A 121 1.39 -18.60 -18.68
CA ILE A 121 0.15 -19.31 -19.02
C ILE A 121 -1.04 -18.35 -18.80
N ILE A 122 -1.55 -17.80 -19.91
CA ILE A 122 -2.92 -17.28 -20.09
C ILE A 122 -3.86 -18.48 -19.83
N VAL A 123 -4.91 -18.44 -19.00
CA VAL A 123 -6.32 -17.93 -19.16
C VAL A 123 -6.97 -18.17 -17.76
N GLU A 124 -7.90 -17.42 -17.16
CA GLU A 124 -9.00 -16.61 -17.70
C GLU A 124 -9.32 -15.34 -16.89
N GLU A 125 -9.90 -14.40 -17.63
CA GLU A 125 -10.47 -13.11 -17.26
C GLU A 125 -11.88 -13.25 -16.66
N SER A 126 -12.17 -12.51 -15.58
CA SER A 126 -13.50 -11.99 -15.25
C SER A 126 -13.30 -10.98 -14.11
N THR A 127 -13.42 -9.67 -14.31
CA THR A 127 -14.31 -8.92 -15.19
C THR A 127 -13.59 -7.72 -15.77
N THR A 128 -13.94 -7.34 -17.00
CA THR A 128 -13.58 -6.08 -17.63
C THR A 128 -14.18 -4.92 -16.82
N ALA A 129 -13.47 -4.49 -15.78
CA ALA A 129 -13.76 -3.30 -15.00
C ALA A 129 -12.64 -2.29 -15.25
N GLN A 130 -12.96 -1.00 -15.23
CA GLN A 130 -11.99 0.08 -15.42
C GLN A 130 -11.03 0.16 -14.24
N GLU A 131 -10.12 -0.80 -14.11
CA GLU A 131 -9.08 -0.78 -13.09
C GLU A 131 -7.99 0.19 -13.53
N THR A 132 -7.77 1.24 -12.74
CA THR A 132 -6.64 2.14 -12.98
C THR A 132 -5.46 1.62 -12.17
N ALA A 133 -4.54 0.92 -12.83
CA ALA A 133 -3.29 0.47 -12.24
C ALA A 133 -2.13 1.40 -12.63
N TRP A 134 -1.28 1.75 -11.65
CA TRP A 134 -0.07 2.51 -11.93
C TRP A 134 1.12 1.58 -12.22
N PRO A 135 2.01 1.94 -13.15
CA PRO A 135 3.27 1.22 -13.33
C PRO A 135 4.07 1.17 -12.01
N ILE A 136 4.71 0.03 -11.75
CA ILE A 136 5.58 -0.14 -10.58
C ILE A 136 6.69 0.94 -10.60
N GLY A 137 6.97 1.54 -9.45
CA GLY A 137 7.99 2.58 -9.30
C GLY A 137 7.62 3.95 -9.87
N SER A 138 6.44 4.12 -10.47
CA SER A 138 6.00 5.43 -10.95
C SER A 138 5.52 6.34 -9.82
N ASP A 139 5.68 7.65 -10.01
CA ASP A 139 5.06 8.63 -9.12
C ASP A 139 3.53 8.59 -9.29
N ILE A 140 2.82 8.49 -8.16
CA ILE A 140 1.36 8.43 -8.08
C ILE A 140 0.87 9.67 -7.34
N ASN A 141 -0.10 10.36 -7.96
CA ASN A 141 -0.90 11.38 -7.29
C ASN A 141 -2.36 11.16 -7.70
N TRP A 142 -3.11 10.57 -6.79
CA TRP A 142 -4.50 10.20 -7.01
C TRP A 142 -5.39 10.75 -5.90
N ARG A 143 -6.60 11.13 -6.29
CA ARG A 143 -7.69 11.51 -5.39
C ARG A 143 -9.00 10.92 -5.87
N SER A 144 -9.86 10.51 -4.94
CA SER A 144 -11.21 10.09 -5.30
C SER A 144 -12.07 11.29 -5.71
N GLU A 145 -12.86 11.12 -6.76
CA GLU A 145 -13.85 12.13 -7.15
C GLU A 145 -14.99 12.10 -6.12
N GLY A 146 -15.06 13.12 -5.26
CA GLY A 146 -16.14 13.27 -4.26
C GLY A 146 -15.76 13.01 -2.80
N GLY A 147 -14.47 12.77 -2.49
CA GLY A 147 -14.01 12.65 -1.10
C GLY A 147 -14.26 13.94 -0.31
N VAL A 148 -15.23 13.93 0.60
CA VAL A 148 -15.32 14.93 1.67
C VAL A 148 -14.02 14.90 2.45
N GLU A 149 -13.28 16.02 2.47
CA GLU A 149 -12.23 16.22 3.45
C GLU A 149 -12.89 16.02 4.82
N CYS A 150 -12.58 14.90 5.48
CA CYS A 150 -13.04 14.64 6.83
C CYS A 150 -12.41 15.72 7.73
N SER A 151 -13.14 16.83 7.86
CA SER A 151 -12.81 17.96 8.71
C SER A 151 -13.14 17.53 10.13
N ILE A 152 -12.23 16.78 10.75
CA ILE A 152 -12.35 16.47 12.18
C ILE A 152 -11.63 17.58 12.93
N GLN A 153 -12.45 18.35 13.65
CA GLN A 153 -12.09 19.47 14.51
C GLN A 153 -11.56 18.98 15.87
#